data_AF-A0AAD6GU02-F1
#
_entry.id   AF-A0AAD6GU02-F1
#
_cell.length_a   1.000
_cell.length_b   1.000
_cell.length_c   1.000
_cell.angle_alpha   90.00
_cell.angle_beta   90.00
_cell.angle_gamma   90.00
#
_symmetry.space_group_name_H-M   'P 1'
#
loop_
_entity.id
_entity.type
_entity.pdbx_description
1 polymer ?
#
loop_
_entity_poly.entity_id
_entity_poly.type
_entity_poly.pdbx_seq_one_letter_code
_entity_poly.pdbx_strand_id
1 'polypeptide(L)' 'MAGPSKSLVLDPALQKYYELNANRYKYFRWTPRHAWTSIIYAVAIPAALTLVAYKTEGMFELRGKRKGDTIVEW' A
#
# COMPACT_ATOMS: atom_id res chain seq x y z
N MET A 1 -23.28 -29.95 12.99
CA MET A 1 -23.45 -28.78 12.10
C MET A 1 -24.90 -28.80 11.63
N ALA A 2 -25.73 -27.82 12.01
CA ALA A 2 -27.11 -27.74 11.53
C ALA A 2 -27.12 -27.64 10.00
N GLY A 3 -28.09 -28.27 9.34
CA GLY A 3 -28.22 -28.28 7.87
C GLY A 3 -28.41 -26.87 7.29
N PRO A 4 -28.26 -26.70 5.96
CA PRO A 4 -28.27 -25.40 5.32
C PRO A 4 -29.58 -24.64 5.61
N SER A 5 -29.48 -23.50 6.30
CA SER A 5 -30.59 -22.60 6.55
C SER A 5 -30.93 -21.81 5.28
N LYS A 6 -32.21 -21.76 4.88
CA LYS A 6 -32.69 -20.98 3.72
C LYS A 6 -32.51 -19.45 3.86
N SER A 7 -31.94 -18.96 4.96
CA SER A 7 -31.73 -17.53 5.22
C SER A 7 -30.66 -16.89 4.34
N LEU A 8 -29.76 -17.67 3.76
CA LEU A 8 -28.67 -17.17 2.93
C LEU A 8 -28.68 -17.88 1.57
N VAL A 9 -29.28 -17.22 0.59
CA VAL A 9 -29.23 -17.64 -0.81
C VAL A 9 -27.91 -17.12 -1.38
N LEU A 10 -26.95 -18.02 -1.59
CA LEU A 10 -25.68 -17.67 -2.20
C LEU A 10 -25.90 -17.42 -3.70
N ASP A 11 -25.61 -16.20 -4.13
CA ASP A 11 -25.53 -15.89 -5.56
C ASP A 11 -24.26 -16.54 -6.14
N PRO A 12 -24.39 -17.49 -7.09
CA PRO A 12 -23.24 -18.15 -7.70
C PRO A 12 -22.28 -17.17 -8.40
N ALA A 13 -22.79 -16.04 -8.94
CA ALA A 13 -21.94 -15.04 -9.58
C ALA A 13 -21.07 -14.30 -8.56
N LEU A 14 -21.67 -13.88 -7.44
CA LEU A 14 -20.96 -13.25 -6.34
C LEU A 14 -19.92 -14.19 -5.72
N GLN A 15 -20.27 -15.46 -5.53
CA GLN A 15 -19.34 -16.45 -5.00
C GLN A 15 -18.13 -16.65 -5.93
N LYS A 16 -18.36 -16.76 -7.24
CA LYS A 16 -17.28 -16.85 -8.24
C LYS A 16 -16.37 -15.61 -8.23
N TYR A 17 -16.93 -14.42 -8.05
CA TYR A 17 -16.14 -13.19 -7.94
C TYR A 17 -15.23 -13.22 -6.70
N TYR A 18 -15.75 -13.63 -5.54
CA TYR A 18 -14.93 -13.76 -4.33
C TYR A 18 -13.83 -14.80 -4.50
N GLU A 19 -14.15 -15.96 -5.07
CA GLU A 19 -13.18 -17.01 -5.36
C GLU A 19 -12.10 -16.54 -6.34
N LEU A 20 -12.45 -15.76 -7.38
CA LEU A 20 -11.48 -15.17 -8.31
C LEU A 20 -10.53 -14.21 -7.61
N ASN A 21 -11.04 -13.37 -6.69
CA ASN A 21 -10.22 -12.43 -5.94
C ASN A 21 -9.26 -13.15 -4.99
N ALA A 22 -9.76 -14.12 -4.23
CA ALA A 22 -8.94 -14.92 -3.31
C ALA A 22 -7.85 -15.72 -4.06
N ASN A 23 -8.17 -16.24 -5.24
CA ASN A 23 -7.24 -17.01 -6.07
C ASN A 23 -6.46 -16.17 -7.09
N ARG A 24 -6.52 -14.84 -7.03
CA ARG A 24 -5.92 -13.95 -8.04
C ARG A 24 -4.43 -14.20 -8.26
N TYR A 25 -3.70 -14.55 -7.20
CA TYR A 25 -2.27 -14.87 -7.27
C TYR A 25 -1.96 -16.09 -8.16
N LYS A 26 -2.89 -17.07 -8.25
CA LYS A 26 -2.71 -18.27 -9.09
C LYS A 26 -2.69 -17.95 -10.57
N TYR A 27 -3.41 -16.90 -10.97
CA TYR A 27 -3.56 -16.47 -12.36
C TYR A 27 -2.62 -15.31 -12.73
N PHE A 28 -1.76 -14.89 -11.80
CA PHE A 28 -0.83 -13.80 -12.03
C PHE A 28 0.22 -14.17 -13.09
N ARG A 29 0.61 -13.19 -13.91
CA ARG A 29 1.66 -13.33 -14.92
C ARG A 29 2.52 -12.07 -14.93
N TRP A 30 3.83 -12.25 -15.04
CA TRP A 30 4.76 -11.15 -15.28
C TRP A 30 4.60 -10.64 -16.71
N THR A 31 3.87 -9.54 -16.86
CA THR A 31 3.87 -8.74 -18.09
C THR A 31 4.72 -7.49 -17.85
N PRO A 32 5.22 -6.82 -18.89
CA PRO A 32 6.03 -5.61 -18.73
C PRO A 32 5.35 -4.56 -17.84
N ARG A 33 4.03 -4.38 -17.97
CA ARG A 33 3.25 -3.47 -17.13
C ARG A 33 3.27 -3.85 -15.65
N HIS A 34 3.05 -5.13 -15.32
CA HIS A 34 3.08 -5.59 -13.94
C HIS A 34 4.47 -5.49 -13.34
N ALA A 35 5.51 -5.84 -14.11
CA ALA A 35 6.90 -5.72 -13.68
C ALA A 35 7.25 -4.27 -13.29
N TRP A 36 6.95 -3.31 -14.16
CA TRP A 36 7.17 -1.89 -13.85
C TRP A 36 6.37 -1.41 -12.64
N THR A 37 5.11 -1.82 -12.53
CA THR A 37 4.27 -1.48 -11.39
C THR A 37 4.88 -2.02 -10.10
N SER A 38 5.28 -3.29 -10.07
CA SER A 38 5.95 -3.89 -8.91
C SER A 38 7.24 -3.16 -8.54
N ILE A 39 8.10 -2.82 -9.51
CA ILE A 39 9.36 -2.10 -9.25
C ILE A 39 9.10 -0.71 -8.67
N ILE A 40 8.12 0.04 -9.21
CA ILE A 40 7.81 1.38 -8.72
C ILE A 40 7.37 1.32 -7.26
N TYR A 41 6.41 0.44 -6.93
CA TYR A 41 5.83 0.39 -5.60
C TYR A 41 6.71 -0.31 -4.56
N ALA A 42 7.46 -1.34 -4.95
CA ALA A 42 8.32 -2.08 -4.02
C ALA A 42 9.71 -1.47 -3.86
N VAL A 43 10.21 -0.71 -4.85
CA VAL A 43 11.59 -0.19 -4.83
C VAL A 43 11.63 1.33 -4.96
N ALA A 44 11.09 1.89 -6.04
CA ALA A 44 11.29 3.31 -6.34
C ALA A 44 10.68 4.22 -5.27
N ILE A 45 9.45 3.96 -4.86
CA ILE A 45 8.76 4.76 -3.83
C ILE A 45 9.45 4.63 -2.46
N PRO A 46 9.69 3.42 -1.91
CA PRO A 46 10.41 3.29 -0.64
C PRO A 46 11.81 3.91 -0.69
N ALA A 47 12.56 3.72 -1.77
CA ALA A 47 13.90 4.29 -1.91
C ALA A 47 13.87 5.82 -1.92
N ALA A 48 12.96 6.43 -2.70
CA ALA A 48 12.82 7.88 -2.75
C ALA A 48 12.43 8.46 -1.38
N LEU A 49 11.46 7.86 -0.70
CA LEU A 49 11.05 8.28 0.64
C LEU A 49 12.19 8.14 1.66
N THR A 50 12.94 7.03 1.60
CA THR A 50 14.08 6.78 2.48
C THR A 50 15.18 7.82 2.26
N LEU A 51 15.49 8.16 1.01
CA LEU A 51 16.47 9.18 0.68
C LEU A 51 16.05 10.56 1.18
N VAL A 52 14.77 10.93 1.03
CA VAL A 52 14.25 12.18 1.57
C VAL A 52 14.33 12.16 3.09
N ALA A 53 13.84 11.10 3.73
CA ALA A 53 13.85 10.94 5.18
C ALA A 53 15.25 11.15 5.76
N TYR A 54 16.25 10.41 5.26
CA TYR A 54 17.64 10.55 5.72
C TYR A 54 18.24 11.93 5.48
N LYS A 55 17.87 12.60 4.39
CA LYS A 55 18.34 13.97 4.13
C LYS A 55 17.68 15.00 5.04
N THR A 56 16.43 14.76 5.44
CA THR A 56 15.63 15.68 6.27
C THR A 56 15.68 15.35 7.75
N GLU A 57 16.28 14.23 8.12
CA GLU A 57 16.42 13.82 9.50
C GLU A 57 17.24 14.86 10.28
N GLY A 58 16.69 15.32 11.40
CA GLY A 58 17.34 16.34 12.25
C GLY A 58 17.36 17.75 11.67
N MET A 59 16.99 17.96 10.40
CA MET A 59 17.06 19.29 9.77
C MET A 59 16.04 20.29 10.31
N PHE A 60 14.98 19.86 10.99
CA PHE A 60 13.90 20.75 11.42
C PHE A 60 13.54 20.54 12.89
N GLU A 61 13.73 21.58 13.72
CA GLU A 61 13.23 21.60 15.11
C GLU A 61 12.19 22.71 15.28
N LEU A 62 10.95 22.33 15.57
CA LEU A 62 9.82 23.25 15.76
C LEU A 62 9.59 23.62 17.23
N ARG A 63 10.35 23.01 18.16
CA ARG A 63 10.09 23.13 19.59
C ARG A 63 10.43 24.53 20.08
N GLY A 64 9.42 25.26 20.55
CA GLY A 64 9.59 26.59 21.17
C GLY A 64 9.89 27.74 20.21
N LYS A 65 9.90 27.51 18.88
CA LYS A 65 10.17 28.54 17.87
C LYS A 65 9.02 29.55 17.76
N ARG A 66 9.33 30.83 17.55
CA ARG A 66 8.37 31.95 17.40
C ARG A 66 8.41 32.54 15.98
N LYS A 67 7.53 33.50 15.71
CA LYS A 67 7.46 34.21 14.42
C LYS A 67 8.80 34.92 14.14
N GLY A 68 9.48 34.51 13.07
CA GLY A 68 10.76 35.07 12.65
C GLY A 68 11.97 34.17 12.99
N ASP A 69 11.79 33.14 13.81
CA ASP A 69 12.88 32.22 14.18
C ASP A 69 13.13 31.17 13.09
N THR A 70 14.39 30.78 12.91
CA THR A 70 14.78 29.74 11.96
C THR A 70 14.46 28.34 12.50
N ILE A 71 13.80 27.54 11.69
CA ILE A 71 13.39 26.16 12.00
C ILE A 71 14.47 25.15 11.59
N VAL A 72 15.35 25.54 10.66
CA VAL A 72 16.39 24.67 10.12
C VAL A 72 17.53 24.54 11.12
N GLU A 73 17.88 23.31 11.44
CA GLU A 73 19.08 22.92 12.17
C GLU A 73 20.05 22.33 11.13
N TRP A 74 21.29 22.82 11.04
CA TRP A 74 22.28 22.44 10.03
C TRP A 74 23.45 21.65 10.61
#